data_AF-A0A9P4MFV7-F1
#
_entry.id   AF-A0A9P4MFV7-F1
#
_cell.length_a   1.000
_cell.length_b   1.000
_cell.length_c   1.000
_cell.angle_alpha   90.00
_cell.angle_beta   90.00
_cell.angle_gamma   90.00
#
_symmetry.space_group_name_H-M   'P 1'
#
loop_
_entity.id
_entity.type
_entity.pdbx_description
1 polymer ?
#
loop_
_entity_poly.entity_id
_entity_poly.type
_entity_poly.pdbx_seq_one_letter_code
_entity_poly.pdbx_strand_id
1 'polypeptide(L)'
;MLAVLPSLTTDMQRFGSYDKVLMTAVTQRNFTPYSMQLSFCSPWMLESLSMHGHWNTHLIGAYSLLESFGGLSAITMSSRLEAQVGILTWWDAIISLLAREECVFPQSYFDTILSQQSKREWNFFGLCGCPTKLVEIIMRLARTNVKNQQLSSPSREAIENPGLVGLERALECWTHQPSMAALLDEESVHQDQDVMHCSEAWRNGLLLYVYRVFHWKSGTGIPTHVMRRARNVVDHVSACRNTEMISRQALLPLFFAGCELQDLHMRKQIINLCVVWDERTRYHLFLNTIPLLEAVWAEQKTKGPDNVWWGQIVDREHDTGTHPLKMRLCFG
;
A
#
# COMPACT_ATOMS: atom_id res chain seq x y z
N MET A 1 -58.88 12.65 5.25
CA MET A 1 -57.83 11.97 6.04
C MET A 1 -56.76 11.49 5.06
N LEU A 2 -55.87 12.39 4.67
CA LEU A 2 -54.72 12.14 3.80
C LEU A 2 -53.52 12.76 4.53
N ALA A 3 -52.58 11.94 4.96
CA ALA A 3 -51.36 12.38 5.61
C ALA A 3 -50.18 12.26 4.64
N VAL A 4 -49.47 13.37 4.53
CA VAL A 4 -48.31 13.64 3.67
C VAL A 4 -47.06 13.02 4.29
N LEU A 5 -46.28 12.27 3.51
CA LEU A 5 -44.92 11.82 3.87
C LEU A 5 -43.89 12.86 3.34
N PRO A 6 -42.83 13.22 4.09
CA PRO A 6 -41.83 14.19 3.64
C PRO A 6 -40.81 13.58 2.68
N SER A 7 -40.34 14.42 1.76
CA SER A 7 -39.34 14.17 0.72
C SER A 7 -37.93 13.90 1.27
N LEU A 8 -37.34 12.77 0.87
CA LEU A 8 -35.92 12.45 0.96
C LEU A 8 -35.14 13.16 -0.16
N THR A 9 -34.72 14.41 0.03
CA THR A 9 -33.88 15.13 -0.95
C THR A 9 -32.75 15.95 -0.33
N THR A 10 -32.20 15.55 0.83
CA THR A 10 -31.18 16.38 1.51
C THR A 10 -29.94 15.64 2.05
N ASP A 11 -29.59 14.47 1.50
CA ASP A 11 -28.37 13.74 1.91
C ASP A 11 -27.43 13.31 0.76
N MET A 12 -27.47 14.02 -0.38
CA MET A 12 -26.60 13.74 -1.54
C MET A 12 -25.37 14.66 -1.67
N GLN A 13 -24.98 15.39 -0.61
CA GLN A 13 -23.86 16.37 -0.68
C GLN A 13 -22.67 16.07 0.26
N ARG A 14 -22.50 14.84 0.78
CA ARG A 14 -21.40 14.50 1.70
C ARG A 14 -20.43 13.39 1.26
N PHE A 15 -20.39 13.05 -0.04
CA PHE A 15 -19.51 11.99 -0.53
C PHE A 15 -18.32 12.56 -1.32
N GLY A 16 -17.12 12.37 -0.74
CA GLY A 16 -15.83 12.71 -1.36
C GLY A 16 -15.49 11.81 -2.55
N SER A 17 -14.57 12.28 -3.39
CA SER A 17 -14.23 11.75 -4.72
C SER A 17 -13.85 10.26 -4.78
N TYR A 18 -13.41 9.65 -3.67
CA TYR A 18 -13.04 8.23 -3.63
C TYR A 18 -14.22 7.25 -3.65
N ASP A 19 -15.36 7.60 -3.04
CA ASP A 19 -16.58 6.79 -3.20
C ASP A 19 -17.09 6.86 -4.63
N LYS A 20 -16.80 7.95 -5.36
CA LYS A 20 -17.11 8.04 -6.78
C LYS A 20 -16.21 7.16 -7.63
N VAL A 21 -14.96 6.84 -7.35
CA VAL A 21 -14.21 5.94 -8.25
C VAL A 21 -14.67 4.48 -8.11
N LEU A 22 -14.93 4.04 -6.87
CA LEU A 22 -15.50 2.71 -6.60
C LEU A 22 -16.99 2.61 -7.02
N MET A 23 -17.78 3.68 -6.88
CA MET A 23 -19.20 3.70 -7.30
C MET A 23 -19.43 4.11 -8.77
N THR A 24 -18.57 4.92 -9.40
CA THR A 24 -18.71 5.31 -10.82
C THR A 24 -18.29 4.16 -11.72
N ALA A 25 -17.34 3.32 -11.29
CA ALA A 25 -17.12 2.01 -11.91
C ALA A 25 -18.34 1.05 -11.77
N VAL A 26 -19.33 1.40 -10.93
CA VAL A 26 -20.57 0.65 -10.69
C VAL A 26 -21.82 1.36 -11.29
N THR A 27 -21.76 2.62 -11.71
CA THR A 27 -22.97 3.41 -12.05
C THR A 27 -22.95 4.19 -13.37
N GLN A 28 -22.32 3.65 -14.43
CA GLN A 28 -22.71 4.06 -15.79
C GLN A 28 -23.74 3.08 -16.38
N ARG A 29 -24.91 3.68 -16.65
CA ARG A 29 -26.25 3.15 -16.91
C ARG A 29 -26.32 2.03 -17.97
N ASN A 30 -27.25 1.11 -17.68
CA ASN A 30 -27.83 0.05 -18.52
C ASN A 30 -27.14 -1.32 -18.50
N PHE A 31 -26.83 -1.90 -17.34
CA PHE A 31 -26.76 -3.36 -17.23
C PHE A 31 -27.36 -3.84 -15.90
N THR A 32 -28.27 -4.80 -16.04
CA THR A 32 -29.09 -5.37 -14.97
C THR A 32 -28.24 -5.90 -13.80
N PRO A 33 -28.66 -5.67 -12.55
CA PRO A 33 -28.07 -6.29 -11.37
C PRO A 33 -28.41 -7.79 -11.38
N TYR A 34 -27.74 -8.59 -10.56
CA TYR A 34 -27.87 -10.06 -10.41
C TYR A 34 -26.93 -10.91 -11.28
N SER A 35 -25.75 -11.22 -10.73
CA SER A 35 -25.31 -12.62 -10.46
C SER A 35 -23.79 -12.79 -10.21
N MET A 36 -22.92 -11.80 -10.50
CA MET A 36 -21.47 -11.93 -10.25
C MET A 36 -20.85 -10.86 -9.34
N GLN A 37 -21.59 -9.81 -9.00
CA GLN A 37 -21.03 -8.61 -8.35
C GLN A 37 -20.81 -8.74 -6.83
N LEU A 38 -21.37 -9.76 -6.17
CA LEU A 38 -21.26 -9.96 -4.72
C LEU A 38 -20.47 -11.22 -4.32
N SER A 39 -20.18 -12.13 -5.25
CA SER A 39 -19.57 -13.42 -4.92
C SER A 39 -18.04 -13.34 -4.74
N PHE A 40 -17.38 -12.42 -5.47
CA PHE A 40 -15.91 -12.26 -5.43
C PHE A 40 -15.41 -11.40 -4.26
N CYS A 41 -16.27 -10.62 -3.58
CA CYS A 41 -15.85 -9.66 -2.55
C CYS A 41 -16.68 -9.70 -1.25
N SER A 42 -17.76 -10.50 -1.13
CA SER A 42 -18.57 -10.50 0.11
C SER A 42 -17.92 -11.16 1.34
N PRO A 43 -17.16 -12.28 1.26
CA PRO A 43 -16.39 -12.76 2.42
C PRO A 43 -15.22 -11.84 2.82
N TRP A 44 -14.74 -11.03 1.88
CA TRP A 44 -13.51 -10.23 1.93
C TRP A 44 -13.70 -8.91 2.68
N MET A 45 -14.95 -8.45 2.76
CA MET A 45 -15.31 -7.12 3.26
C MET A 45 -15.14 -6.96 4.78
N LEU A 46 -14.95 -8.05 5.56
CA LEU A 46 -14.73 -7.99 7.01
C LEU A 46 -13.25 -8.12 7.38
N GLU A 47 -12.49 -9.03 6.75
CA GLU A 47 -11.03 -9.14 6.99
C GLU A 47 -10.26 -7.99 6.36
N SER A 48 -10.74 -7.39 5.26
CA SER A 48 -10.18 -6.15 4.69
C SER A 48 -10.36 -4.90 5.57
N LEU A 49 -11.15 -4.98 6.65
CA LEU A 49 -11.29 -3.89 7.63
C LEU A 49 -10.17 -3.93 8.69
N SER A 50 -9.33 -4.96 8.67
CA SER A 50 -8.26 -5.20 9.64
C SER A 50 -6.92 -5.36 8.93
N MET A 51 -5.86 -4.80 9.54
CA MET A 51 -4.48 -5.06 9.15
C MET A 51 -4.13 -6.55 9.12
N HIS A 52 -4.71 -7.34 10.02
CA HIS A 52 -4.42 -8.76 10.21
C HIS A 52 -5.46 -9.62 9.50
N GLY A 53 -5.01 -10.55 8.65
CA GLY A 53 -5.92 -11.49 7.98
C GLY A 53 -5.20 -12.69 7.35
N HIS A 54 -5.99 -13.65 6.86
CA HIS A 54 -5.50 -14.84 6.14
C HIS A 54 -5.26 -14.52 4.66
N TRP A 55 -4.56 -13.41 4.39
CA TRP A 55 -4.46 -12.82 3.07
C TRP A 55 -3.88 -13.73 2.01
N ASN A 56 -2.96 -14.62 2.38
CA ASN A 56 -2.39 -15.57 1.42
C ASN A 56 -3.45 -16.58 0.93
N THR A 57 -4.28 -17.12 1.83
CA THR A 57 -5.41 -18.02 1.46
C THR A 57 -6.37 -17.33 0.51
N HIS A 58 -6.68 -16.07 0.81
CA HIS A 58 -7.51 -15.19 0.00
C HIS A 58 -6.91 -14.97 -1.39
N LEU A 59 -5.65 -14.56 -1.49
CA LEU A 59 -4.96 -14.35 -2.77
C LEU A 59 -4.88 -15.63 -3.61
N ILE A 60 -4.60 -16.78 -2.98
CA ILE A 60 -4.60 -18.09 -3.66
C ILE A 60 -5.99 -18.42 -4.22
N GLY A 61 -7.05 -18.16 -3.44
CA GLY A 61 -8.43 -18.35 -3.89
C GLY A 61 -8.79 -17.45 -5.07
N ALA A 62 -8.43 -16.16 -4.99
CA ALA A 62 -8.67 -15.20 -6.07
C ALA A 62 -7.93 -15.59 -7.36
N TYR A 63 -6.66 -15.98 -7.25
CA TYR A 63 -5.86 -16.46 -8.37
C TYR A 63 -6.48 -17.72 -9.01
N SER A 64 -6.88 -18.70 -8.19
CA SER A 64 -7.49 -19.95 -8.67
C SER A 64 -8.81 -19.71 -9.43
N LEU A 65 -9.62 -18.75 -8.96
CA LEU A 65 -10.85 -18.35 -9.65
C LEU A 65 -10.59 -17.66 -10.98
N LEU A 66 -9.57 -16.78 -11.04
CA LEU A 66 -9.18 -16.10 -12.28
C LEU A 66 -8.67 -17.10 -13.32
N GLU A 67 -7.80 -18.03 -12.92
CA GLU A 67 -7.31 -19.10 -13.79
C GLU A 67 -8.48 -19.96 -14.33
N SER A 68 -9.44 -20.30 -13.47
CA SER A 68 -10.65 -21.05 -13.86
C SER A 68 -11.55 -20.29 -14.84
N PHE A 69 -11.48 -18.96 -14.84
CA PHE A 69 -12.26 -18.09 -15.72
C PHE A 69 -11.52 -17.71 -17.02
N GLY A 70 -10.36 -18.33 -17.31
CA GLY A 70 -9.57 -18.10 -18.52
C GLY A 70 -8.27 -17.30 -18.30
N GLY A 71 -7.90 -17.04 -17.05
CA GLY A 71 -6.63 -16.43 -16.66
C GLY A 71 -6.38 -15.09 -17.33
N LEU A 72 -5.19 -14.90 -17.90
CA LEU A 72 -4.78 -13.65 -18.56
C LEU A 72 -5.72 -13.22 -19.70
N SER A 73 -6.34 -14.17 -20.41
CA SER A 73 -7.26 -13.84 -21.50
C SER A 73 -8.52 -13.13 -21.00
N ALA A 74 -9.00 -13.52 -19.82
CA ALA A 74 -10.19 -12.96 -19.20
C ALA A 74 -9.98 -11.51 -18.76
N ILE A 75 -8.77 -11.15 -18.32
CA ILE A 75 -8.42 -9.79 -17.88
C ILE A 75 -8.78 -8.76 -18.96
N THR A 76 -8.46 -9.08 -20.22
CA THR A 76 -8.65 -8.18 -21.36
C THR A 76 -10.11 -7.89 -21.72
N MET A 77 -11.05 -8.61 -21.10
CA MET A 77 -12.47 -8.53 -21.41
C MET A 77 -13.14 -7.28 -20.82
N SER A 78 -12.63 -6.73 -19.72
CA SER A 78 -13.22 -5.50 -19.15
C SER A 78 -12.24 -4.66 -18.33
N SER A 79 -12.34 -3.33 -18.47
CA SER A 79 -11.60 -2.34 -17.67
C SER A 79 -11.81 -2.54 -16.16
N ARG A 80 -13.01 -2.97 -15.75
CA ARG A 80 -13.33 -3.24 -14.34
C ARG A 80 -12.52 -4.42 -13.80
N LEU A 81 -12.48 -5.53 -14.55
CA LEU A 81 -11.71 -6.71 -14.14
C LEU A 81 -10.22 -6.40 -14.12
N GLU A 82 -9.71 -5.64 -15.09
CA GLU A 82 -8.33 -5.15 -15.09
C GLU A 82 -7.99 -4.39 -13.81
N ALA A 83 -8.84 -3.45 -13.38
CA ALA A 83 -8.64 -2.70 -12.14
C ALA A 83 -8.69 -3.60 -10.89
N GLN A 84 -9.60 -4.59 -10.86
CA GLN A 84 -9.71 -5.56 -9.77
C GLN A 84 -8.46 -6.45 -9.67
N VAL A 85 -7.93 -6.92 -10.80
CA VAL A 85 -6.68 -7.68 -10.80
C VAL A 85 -5.50 -6.75 -10.47
N GLY A 86 -5.56 -5.49 -10.88
CA GLY A 86 -4.60 -4.45 -10.52
C GLY A 86 -4.46 -4.29 -9.00
N ILE A 87 -5.58 -4.17 -8.28
CA ILE A 87 -5.53 -4.07 -6.82
C ILE A 87 -5.13 -5.39 -6.14
N LEU A 88 -5.52 -6.55 -6.69
CA LEU A 88 -5.09 -7.85 -6.15
C LEU A 88 -3.58 -8.05 -6.26
N THR A 89 -2.99 -7.73 -7.42
CA THR A 89 -1.53 -7.81 -7.62
C THR A 89 -0.79 -6.81 -6.75
N TRP A 90 -1.37 -5.63 -6.50
CA TRP A 90 -0.86 -4.66 -5.54
C TRP A 90 -0.81 -5.24 -4.11
N TRP A 91 -1.93 -5.76 -3.61
CA TRP A 91 -1.99 -6.34 -2.27
C TRP A 91 -1.02 -7.52 -2.13
N ASP A 92 -0.98 -8.41 -3.12
CA ASP A 92 -0.03 -9.52 -3.16
C ASP A 92 1.41 -9.03 -3.02
N ALA A 93 1.81 -8.01 -3.79
CA ALA A 93 3.15 -7.44 -3.70
C ALA A 93 3.45 -6.83 -2.33
N ILE A 94 2.51 -6.08 -1.73
CA ILE A 94 2.71 -5.46 -0.41
C ILE A 94 2.83 -6.53 0.70
N ILE A 95 1.97 -7.55 0.66
CA ILE A 95 1.99 -8.65 1.62
C ILE A 95 3.28 -9.45 1.50
N SER A 96 3.68 -9.82 0.28
CA SER A 96 4.94 -10.52 0.01
C SER A 96 6.17 -9.72 0.42
N LEU A 97 6.17 -8.40 0.17
CA LEU A 97 7.22 -7.49 0.60
C LEU A 97 7.35 -7.45 2.14
N LEU A 98 6.24 -7.36 2.86
CA LEU A 98 6.24 -7.33 4.33
C LEU A 98 6.59 -8.67 4.96
N ALA A 99 6.11 -9.78 4.40
CA ALA A 99 6.40 -11.14 4.86
C ALA A 99 7.76 -11.68 4.39
N ARG A 100 8.39 -10.99 3.42
CA ARG A 100 9.58 -11.46 2.69
C ARG A 100 9.38 -12.87 2.15
N GLU A 101 8.25 -13.06 1.48
CA GLU A 101 7.80 -14.31 0.86
C GLU A 101 7.49 -14.09 -0.62
N GLU A 102 7.33 -15.18 -1.36
CA GLU A 102 6.99 -15.09 -2.78
C GLU A 102 5.57 -14.53 -2.98
N CYS A 103 5.38 -13.86 -4.12
CA CYS A 103 4.06 -13.43 -4.59
C CYS A 103 3.24 -14.63 -5.05
N VAL A 104 1.94 -14.61 -4.75
CA VAL A 104 0.97 -15.60 -5.24
C VAL A 104 0.72 -15.42 -6.74
N PHE A 105 0.54 -14.17 -7.18
CA PHE A 105 0.27 -13.84 -8.56
C PHE A 105 1.57 -13.84 -9.39
N PRO A 106 1.62 -14.60 -10.50
CA PRO A 106 2.73 -14.54 -11.45
C PRO A 106 2.95 -13.12 -11.98
N GLN A 107 4.21 -12.77 -12.29
CA GLN A 107 4.58 -11.46 -12.84
C GLN A 107 3.79 -11.11 -14.11
N SER A 108 3.44 -12.12 -14.92
CA SER A 108 2.68 -11.97 -16.16
C SER A 108 1.31 -11.29 -15.97
N TYR A 109 0.68 -11.45 -14.82
CA TYR A 109 -0.57 -10.76 -14.49
C TYR A 109 -0.37 -9.25 -14.40
N PHE A 110 0.66 -8.83 -13.65
CA PHE A 110 1.00 -7.41 -13.54
C PHE A 110 1.45 -6.83 -14.89
N ASP A 111 2.28 -7.55 -15.65
CA ASP A 111 2.75 -7.09 -16.97
C ASP A 111 1.58 -6.89 -17.95
N THR A 112 0.60 -7.80 -17.92
CA THR A 112 -0.61 -7.70 -18.75
C THR A 112 -1.41 -6.46 -18.41
N ILE A 113 -1.63 -6.19 -17.12
CA ILE A 113 -2.32 -4.99 -16.64
C ILE A 113 -1.57 -3.71 -17.06
N LEU A 114 -0.25 -3.68 -16.85
CA LEU A 114 0.58 -2.54 -17.17
C LEU A 114 0.56 -2.22 -18.68
N SER A 115 0.59 -3.25 -19.53
CA SER A 115 0.54 -3.09 -20.98
C SER A 115 -0.76 -2.46 -21.49
N GLN A 116 -1.84 -2.56 -20.71
CA GLN A 116 -3.18 -2.09 -21.09
C GLN A 116 -3.53 -0.74 -20.45
N GLN A 117 -2.86 -0.35 -19.36
CA GLN A 117 -3.19 0.83 -18.56
C GLN A 117 -3.26 2.13 -19.38
N SER A 118 -2.36 2.35 -20.33
CA SER A 118 -2.31 3.60 -21.13
C SER A 118 -3.58 3.84 -21.98
N LYS A 119 -4.41 2.81 -22.14
CA LYS A 119 -5.66 2.87 -22.91
C LYS A 119 -6.90 3.02 -22.03
N ARG A 120 -6.73 3.20 -20.71
CA ARG A 120 -7.81 3.12 -19.72
C ARG A 120 -7.93 4.41 -18.90
N GLU A 121 -9.11 4.57 -18.30
CA GLU A 121 -9.49 5.72 -17.48
C GLU A 121 -8.97 5.62 -16.02
N TRP A 122 -8.31 4.52 -15.66
CA TRP A 122 -7.79 4.29 -14.31
C TRP A 122 -6.26 4.15 -14.33
N ASN A 123 -5.62 4.50 -13.21
CA ASN A 123 -4.18 4.30 -13.00
C ASN A 123 -3.91 3.82 -11.55
N PHE A 124 -2.67 3.38 -11.27
CA PHE A 124 -2.32 2.89 -9.93
C PHE A 124 -2.42 3.96 -8.84
N PHE A 125 -2.21 5.23 -9.17
CA PHE A 125 -2.38 6.30 -8.19
C PHE A 125 -3.84 6.40 -7.74
N GLY A 126 -4.79 6.31 -8.67
CA GLY A 126 -6.22 6.27 -8.35
C GLY A 126 -6.63 5.01 -7.57
N LEU A 127 -5.96 3.88 -7.79
CA LEU A 127 -6.27 2.61 -7.10
C LEU A 127 -5.68 2.52 -5.68
N CYS A 128 -4.41 2.86 -5.50
CA CYS A 128 -3.66 2.64 -4.26
C CYS A 128 -2.80 3.83 -3.81
N GLY A 129 -2.97 5.01 -4.43
CA GLY A 129 -2.20 6.22 -4.11
C GLY A 129 -0.70 6.13 -4.41
N CYS A 130 -0.29 5.13 -5.19
CA CYS A 130 1.11 4.93 -5.58
C CYS A 130 1.24 5.12 -7.11
N PRO A 131 2.16 5.97 -7.59
CA PRO A 131 2.41 6.11 -9.03
C PRO A 131 2.81 4.80 -9.68
N THR A 132 2.33 4.56 -10.91
CA THR A 132 2.62 3.33 -11.67
C THR A 132 4.11 2.98 -11.67
N LYS A 133 5.01 3.97 -11.84
CA LYS A 133 6.45 3.74 -11.84
C LYS A 133 7.01 3.25 -10.51
N LEU A 134 6.43 3.68 -9.39
CA LEU A 134 6.80 3.17 -8.07
C LEU A 134 6.17 1.78 -7.82
N VAL A 135 4.96 1.53 -8.35
CA VAL A 135 4.36 0.17 -8.31
C VAL A 135 5.22 -0.84 -9.07
N GLU A 136 5.73 -0.49 -10.26
CA GLU A 136 6.68 -1.34 -11.00
C GLU A 136 7.91 -1.71 -10.15
N ILE A 137 8.42 -0.76 -9.35
CA ILE A 137 9.54 -0.98 -8.43
C ILE A 137 9.11 -1.90 -7.28
N ILE A 138 7.95 -1.66 -6.66
CA ILE A 138 7.40 -2.49 -5.58
C ILE A 138 7.23 -3.95 -6.04
N MET A 139 6.67 -4.16 -7.22
CA MET A 139 6.48 -5.50 -7.80
C MET A 139 7.80 -6.26 -7.96
N ARG A 140 8.87 -5.56 -8.34
CA ARG A 140 10.22 -6.13 -8.48
C ARG A 140 10.89 -6.35 -7.12
N LEU A 141 10.73 -5.42 -6.18
CA LEU A 141 11.22 -5.56 -4.80
C LEU A 141 10.55 -6.74 -4.08
N ALA A 142 9.23 -6.89 -4.18
CA ALA A 142 8.47 -7.98 -3.58
C ALA A 142 8.93 -9.36 -4.04
N ARG A 143 9.41 -9.45 -5.30
CA ARG A 143 9.95 -10.68 -5.89
C ARG A 143 11.45 -10.86 -5.66
N THR A 144 12.10 -9.92 -4.99
CA THR A 144 13.50 -10.06 -4.59
C THR A 144 13.55 -10.84 -3.29
N ASN A 145 13.69 -12.17 -3.39
CA ASN A 145 13.64 -13.09 -2.25
C ASN A 145 14.84 -12.93 -1.30
N VAL A 146 14.63 -12.24 -0.17
CA VAL A 146 15.62 -12.04 0.89
C VAL A 146 15.96 -13.36 1.60
N LYS A 147 14.98 -14.25 1.81
CA LYS A 147 15.19 -15.54 2.50
C LYS A 147 16.13 -16.48 1.72
N ASN A 148 16.06 -16.48 0.38
CA ASN A 148 16.96 -17.27 -0.47
C ASN A 148 18.40 -16.72 -0.46
N GLN A 149 18.58 -15.41 -0.26
CA GLN A 149 19.89 -14.78 -0.12
C GLN A 149 20.56 -15.10 1.22
N GLN A 150 19.79 -15.32 2.29
CA GLN A 150 20.32 -15.71 3.61
C GLN A 150 20.66 -17.21 3.73
N LEU A 151 19.98 -18.08 2.96
CA LEU A 151 20.26 -19.53 2.89
C LEU A 151 21.45 -19.88 2.00
N SER A 152 21.83 -18.97 1.11
CA SER A 152 23.04 -19.10 0.28
C SER A 152 24.24 -18.70 1.13
N SER A 153 25.21 -19.60 1.32
CA SER A 153 26.39 -19.43 2.17
C SER A 153 27.03 -18.03 2.07
N PRO A 154 27.57 -17.47 3.18
CA PRO A 154 28.22 -16.16 3.18
C PRO A 154 29.62 -16.28 2.56
N SER A 155 29.71 -16.51 1.25
CA SER A 155 30.93 -16.17 0.53
C SER A 155 31.07 -14.66 0.50
N ARG A 156 32.25 -14.19 0.91
CA ARG A 156 32.64 -12.81 1.25
C ARG A 156 32.52 -11.77 0.12
N GLU A 157 31.93 -12.15 -0.99
CA GLU A 157 31.52 -11.31 -2.09
C GLU A 157 30.00 -11.28 -2.04
N ALA A 158 29.44 -10.35 -1.25
CA ALA A 158 28.07 -9.91 -1.47
C ALA A 158 28.07 -9.29 -2.87
N ILE A 159 27.85 -10.14 -3.89
CA ILE A 159 27.67 -9.68 -5.26
C ILE A 159 26.49 -8.73 -5.17
N GLU A 160 26.77 -7.44 -5.31
CA GLU A 160 25.78 -6.38 -5.46
C GLU A 160 24.72 -6.92 -6.40
N ASN A 161 23.51 -7.21 -5.90
CA ASN A 161 22.45 -7.73 -6.75
C ASN A 161 22.19 -6.62 -7.78
N PRO A 162 22.58 -6.78 -9.07
CA PRO A 162 22.55 -5.67 -10.01
C PRO A 162 21.11 -5.19 -10.23
N GLY A 163 20.13 -6.09 -10.04
CA GLY A 163 18.72 -5.77 -10.01
C GLY A 163 18.37 -4.81 -8.88
N LEU A 164 18.85 -5.07 -7.66
CA LEU A 164 18.60 -4.20 -6.49
C LEU A 164 19.26 -2.83 -6.65
N VAL A 165 20.52 -2.77 -7.10
CA VAL A 165 21.23 -1.50 -7.37
C VAL A 165 20.46 -0.68 -8.42
N GLY A 166 19.93 -1.34 -9.45
CA GLY A 166 19.09 -0.70 -10.46
C GLY A 166 17.78 -0.15 -9.89
N LEU A 167 17.13 -0.89 -8.97
CA LEU A 167 15.90 -0.45 -8.31
C LEU A 167 16.14 0.74 -7.37
N GLU A 168 17.21 0.71 -6.60
CA GLU A 168 17.63 1.84 -5.75
C GLU A 168 17.90 3.09 -6.56
N ARG A 169 18.68 2.97 -7.64
CA ARG A 169 18.95 4.09 -8.53
C ARG A 169 17.66 4.63 -9.16
N ALA A 170 16.74 3.75 -9.55
CA ALA A 170 15.44 4.16 -10.08
C ALA A 170 14.63 4.93 -9.04
N LEU A 171 14.64 4.52 -7.76
CA LEU A 171 14.02 5.26 -6.67
C LEU A 171 14.70 6.61 -6.43
N GLU A 172 16.03 6.66 -6.38
CA GLU A 172 16.78 7.90 -6.14
C GLU A 172 16.56 8.93 -7.25
N CYS A 173 16.52 8.49 -8.51
CA CYS A 173 16.33 9.35 -9.68
C CYS A 173 14.86 9.61 -10.02
N TRP A 174 13.91 8.98 -9.33
CA TRP A 174 12.49 9.22 -9.57
C TRP A 174 12.12 10.67 -9.23
N THR A 175 11.30 11.28 -10.07
CA THR A 175 10.76 12.63 -9.87
C THR A 175 9.30 12.67 -10.28
N HIS A 176 8.49 13.43 -9.53
CA HIS A 176 7.11 13.71 -9.91
C HIS A 176 7.07 14.49 -11.22
N GLN A 177 6.16 14.11 -12.10
CA GLN A 177 5.89 14.83 -13.34
C GLN A 177 4.54 15.53 -13.20
N PRO A 178 4.52 16.87 -13.13
CA PRO A 178 3.28 17.61 -12.97
C PRO A 178 2.28 17.30 -14.08
N SER A 179 1.01 17.14 -13.71
CA SER A 179 -0.07 17.03 -14.68
C SER A 179 -0.19 18.32 -15.49
N MET A 180 -0.42 18.19 -16.81
CA MET A 180 -0.74 19.37 -17.66
C MET A 180 -2.00 20.11 -17.16
N ALA A 181 -2.92 19.40 -16.50
CA ALA A 181 -4.10 20.00 -15.89
C ALA A 181 -3.76 20.94 -14.71
N ALA A 182 -2.62 20.73 -14.04
CA ALA A 182 -2.16 21.58 -12.95
C ALA A 182 -1.79 23.01 -13.41
N LEU A 183 -1.81 23.28 -14.71
CA LEU A 183 -1.58 24.62 -15.28
C LEU A 183 -2.89 25.39 -15.54
N LEU A 184 -4.06 24.76 -15.31
CA LEU A 184 -5.36 25.31 -15.70
C LEU A 184 -5.97 26.19 -14.61
N ASP A 185 -5.96 25.73 -13.35
CA ASP A 185 -6.61 26.41 -12.23
C ASP A 185 -5.96 26.04 -10.88
N GLU A 186 -6.29 26.82 -9.84
CA GLU A 186 -5.71 26.68 -8.50
C GLU A 186 -6.03 25.31 -7.85
N GLU A 187 -7.23 24.77 -8.03
CA GLU A 187 -7.58 23.48 -7.44
C GLU A 187 -6.79 22.35 -8.10
N SER A 188 -6.61 22.43 -9.43
CA SER A 188 -5.75 21.50 -10.17
C SER A 188 -4.28 21.56 -9.71
N VAL A 189 -3.76 22.74 -9.32
CA VAL A 189 -2.43 22.88 -8.72
C VAL A 189 -2.38 22.15 -7.37
N HIS A 190 -3.36 22.38 -6.50
CA HIS A 190 -3.39 21.76 -5.17
C HIS A 190 -3.51 20.23 -5.26
N GLN A 191 -4.32 19.71 -6.19
CA GLN A 191 -4.43 18.27 -6.43
C GLN A 191 -3.11 17.66 -6.91
N ASP A 192 -2.40 18.32 -7.83
CA ASP A 192 -1.09 17.84 -8.28
C ASP A 192 -0.04 17.86 -7.15
N GLN A 193 -0.10 18.85 -6.25
CA GLN A 193 0.76 18.89 -5.06
C GLN A 193 0.45 17.74 -4.09
N ASP A 194 -0.82 17.42 -3.85
CA ASP A 194 -1.22 16.27 -3.04
C ASP A 194 -0.70 14.94 -3.63
N VAL A 195 -0.78 14.81 -4.96
CA VAL A 195 -0.23 13.66 -5.71
C VAL A 195 1.28 13.59 -5.53
N MET A 196 2.00 14.70 -5.71
CA MET A 196 3.44 14.78 -5.55
C MET A 196 3.88 14.38 -4.15
N HIS A 197 3.25 14.94 -3.12
CA HIS A 197 3.57 14.65 -1.73
C HIS A 197 3.30 13.19 -1.36
N CYS A 198 2.15 12.63 -1.75
CA CYS A 198 1.88 11.20 -1.55
C CYS A 198 2.91 10.31 -2.26
N SER A 199 3.32 10.70 -3.46
CA SER A 199 4.30 9.96 -4.26
C SER A 199 5.71 10.02 -3.65
N GLU A 200 6.13 11.19 -3.16
CA GLU A 200 7.42 11.34 -2.46
C GLU A 200 7.42 10.60 -1.12
N ALA A 201 6.29 10.53 -0.41
CA ALA A 201 6.16 9.68 0.76
C ALA A 201 6.40 8.21 0.39
N TRP A 202 5.77 7.70 -0.68
CA TRP A 202 6.04 6.35 -1.21
C TRP A 202 7.51 6.15 -1.57
N ARG A 203 8.10 7.05 -2.36
CA ARG A 203 9.51 6.96 -2.76
C ARG A 203 10.46 6.87 -1.56
N ASN A 204 10.30 7.77 -0.58
CA ASN A 204 11.14 7.77 0.61
C ASN A 204 10.89 6.53 1.48
N GLY A 205 9.64 6.09 1.62
CA GLY A 205 9.28 4.85 2.32
C GLY A 205 9.92 3.61 1.70
N LEU A 206 9.94 3.50 0.37
CA LEU A 206 10.61 2.39 -0.32
C LEU A 206 12.13 2.41 -0.13
N LEU A 207 12.75 3.58 -0.10
CA LEU A 207 14.18 3.70 0.20
C LEU A 207 14.49 3.30 1.65
N LEU A 208 13.58 3.57 2.60
CA LEU A 208 13.69 3.06 3.97
C LEU A 208 13.58 1.53 4.02
N TYR A 209 12.61 0.96 3.30
CA TYR A 209 12.46 -0.49 3.19
C TYR A 209 13.73 -1.13 2.64
N VAL A 210 14.25 -0.61 1.52
CA VAL A 210 15.46 -1.15 0.88
C VAL A 210 16.65 -1.10 1.84
N TYR A 211 16.86 0.03 2.52
CA TYR A 211 17.91 0.14 3.54
C TYR A 211 17.76 -0.92 4.63
N ARG A 212 16.58 -1.03 5.24
CA ARG A 212 16.37 -1.94 6.38
C ARG A 212 16.42 -3.41 6.02
N VAL A 213 16.00 -3.78 4.82
CA VAL A 213 15.89 -5.18 4.41
C VAL A 213 17.18 -5.70 3.77
N PHE A 214 17.90 -4.87 3.01
CA PHE A 214 19.06 -5.33 2.24
C PHE A 214 20.41 -4.82 2.75
N HIS A 215 20.45 -3.63 3.38
CA HIS A 215 21.72 -2.98 3.75
C HIS A 215 22.01 -2.98 5.25
N TRP A 216 20.98 -2.90 6.07
CA TRP A 216 21.14 -2.75 7.51
C TRP A 216 21.73 -4.01 8.16
N LYS A 217 22.61 -3.79 9.14
CA LYS A 217 23.22 -4.84 9.96
C LYS A 217 22.98 -4.51 11.43
N SER A 218 22.62 -5.51 12.22
CA SER A 218 22.40 -5.33 13.67
C SER A 218 23.61 -4.70 14.35
N GLY A 219 23.38 -3.73 15.23
CA GLY A 219 24.41 -2.99 15.95
C GLY A 219 25.07 -1.86 15.15
N THR A 220 24.65 -1.63 13.90
CA THR A 220 25.11 -0.48 13.12
C THR A 220 24.20 0.73 13.37
N GLY A 221 24.82 1.86 13.66
CA GLY A 221 24.12 3.14 13.85
C GLY A 221 23.30 3.52 12.62
N ILE A 222 22.08 4.01 12.82
CA ILE A 222 21.21 4.45 11.72
C ILE A 222 21.82 5.70 11.05
N PRO A 223 22.17 5.65 9.74
CA PRO A 223 22.75 6.78 9.04
C PRO A 223 21.82 7.98 8.96
N THR A 224 22.39 9.20 8.96
CA THR A 224 21.62 10.45 8.90
C THR A 224 20.70 10.55 7.67
N HIS A 225 21.10 9.98 6.53
CA HIS A 225 20.27 9.99 5.33
C HIS A 225 18.98 9.16 5.49
N VAL A 226 19.03 8.05 6.25
CA VAL A 226 17.85 7.23 6.59
C VAL A 226 16.91 8.03 7.49
N MET A 227 17.44 8.70 8.51
CA MET A 227 16.65 9.58 9.38
C MET A 227 16.00 10.73 8.60
N ARG A 228 16.74 11.34 7.65
CA ARG A 228 16.21 12.37 6.76
C ARG A 228 15.05 11.84 5.91
N ARG A 229 15.17 10.63 5.35
CA ARG A 229 14.09 10.01 4.57
C ARG A 229 12.85 9.77 5.42
N ALA A 230 13.00 9.25 6.63
CA ALA A 230 11.89 9.05 7.55
C ALA A 230 11.19 10.38 7.90
N ARG A 231 11.96 11.44 8.14
CA ARG A 231 11.40 12.78 8.34
C ARG A 231 10.64 13.28 7.11
N ASN A 232 11.23 13.14 5.92
CA ASN A 232 10.60 13.55 4.66
C ASN A 232 9.26 12.84 4.43
N VAL A 233 9.14 11.54 4.76
CA VAL A 233 7.86 10.83 4.67
C VAL A 233 6.79 11.53 5.52
N VAL A 234 7.09 11.82 6.80
CA VAL A 234 6.11 12.47 7.70
C VAL A 234 5.75 13.86 7.20
N ASP A 235 6.73 14.64 6.74
CA ASP A 235 6.51 15.98 6.21
C ASP A 235 5.63 15.95 4.95
N HIS A 236 5.90 15.05 4.01
CA HIS A 236 5.10 14.89 2.80
C HIS A 236 3.67 14.42 3.10
N VAL A 237 3.50 13.40 3.96
CA VAL A 237 2.17 12.94 4.37
C VAL A 237 1.36 14.06 5.03
N SER A 238 2.02 14.92 5.81
CA SER A 238 1.37 16.03 6.51
C SER A 238 1.09 17.24 5.59
N ALA A 239 1.80 17.36 4.48
CA ALA A 239 1.59 18.42 3.50
C ALA A 239 0.39 18.14 2.59
N CYS A 240 -0.01 16.88 2.43
CA CYS A 240 -1.24 16.53 1.73
C CYS A 240 -2.47 17.14 2.41
N ARG A 241 -3.38 17.73 1.63
CA ARG A 241 -4.64 18.26 2.13
C ARG A 241 -5.51 17.15 2.70
N ASN A 242 -6.16 17.46 3.81
CA ASN A 242 -7.03 16.53 4.51
C ASN A 242 -8.41 16.37 3.82
N THR A 243 -8.65 17.00 2.66
CA THR A 243 -9.95 16.99 1.96
C THR A 243 -10.15 15.72 1.14
N GLU A 244 -9.13 15.29 0.40
CA GLU A 244 -9.25 14.16 -0.53
C GLU A 244 -8.79 12.82 0.06
N MET A 245 -8.33 12.79 1.31
CA MET A 245 -7.86 11.57 1.99
C MET A 245 -6.73 10.83 1.24
N ILE A 246 -6.02 11.48 0.32
CA ILE A 246 -4.90 10.91 -0.44
C ILE A 246 -3.78 10.45 0.50
N SER A 247 -3.48 11.25 1.54
CA SER A 247 -2.38 11.00 2.49
C SER A 247 -2.44 9.61 3.15
N ARG A 248 -3.64 9.04 3.36
CA ARG A 248 -3.81 7.74 4.01
C ARG A 248 -3.27 6.58 3.17
N GLN A 249 -3.18 6.76 1.84
CA GLN A 249 -2.60 5.78 0.93
C GLN A 249 -1.09 5.61 1.18
N ALA A 250 -0.46 6.55 1.89
CA ALA A 250 0.93 6.46 2.31
C ALA A 250 1.09 5.86 3.72
N LEU A 251 0.12 5.07 4.22
CA LEU A 251 0.21 4.43 5.54
C LEU A 251 1.44 3.52 5.68
N LEU A 252 1.75 2.71 4.66
CA LEU A 252 2.93 1.84 4.69
C LEU A 252 4.24 2.64 4.76
N PRO A 253 4.47 3.66 3.89
CA PRO A 253 5.58 4.59 4.07
C PRO A 253 5.64 5.21 5.46
N LEU A 254 4.50 5.67 6.00
CA LEU A 254 4.42 6.28 7.32
C LEU A 254 4.81 5.31 8.43
N PHE A 255 4.40 4.04 8.31
CA PHE A 255 4.83 2.97 9.21
C PHE A 255 6.36 2.81 9.20
N PHE A 256 6.98 2.70 8.02
CA PHE A 256 8.44 2.61 7.91
C PHE A 256 9.14 3.82 8.54
N ALA A 257 8.64 5.03 8.29
CA ALA A 257 9.18 6.24 8.90
C ALA A 257 9.03 6.23 10.43
N GLY A 258 7.88 5.80 10.95
CA GLY A 258 7.63 5.67 12.38
C GLY A 258 8.55 4.68 13.07
N CYS A 259 8.99 3.62 12.39
CA CYS A 259 9.98 2.69 12.92
C CYS A 259 11.38 3.32 13.07
N GLU A 260 11.74 4.31 12.24
CA GLU A 260 13.07 4.96 12.29
C GLU A 260 13.12 6.14 13.26
N LEU A 261 12.04 6.93 13.34
CA LEU A 261 12.03 8.17 14.10
C LEU A 261 12.00 7.91 15.62
N GLN A 262 12.90 8.60 16.33
CA GLN A 262 13.00 8.54 17.80
C GLN A 262 12.39 9.76 18.49
N ASP A 263 12.24 10.86 17.75
CA ASP A 263 11.67 12.10 18.28
C ASP A 263 10.22 11.91 18.71
N LEU A 264 9.91 12.30 19.96
CA LEU A 264 8.59 12.11 20.55
C LEU A 264 7.52 12.97 19.85
N HIS A 265 7.89 14.15 19.35
CA HIS A 265 6.96 15.01 18.65
C HIS A 265 6.55 14.38 17.31
N MET A 266 7.50 13.81 16.56
CA MET A 266 7.22 13.04 15.34
C MET A 266 6.37 11.80 15.60
N ARG A 267 6.66 11.02 16.65
CA ARG A 267 5.86 9.84 16.99
C ARG A 267 4.40 10.22 17.30
N LYS A 268 4.19 11.29 18.04
CA LYS A 268 2.84 11.84 18.31
C LYS A 268 2.14 12.29 17.03
N GLN A 269 2.87 12.94 16.12
CA GLN A 269 2.32 13.36 14.83
C GLN A 269 1.85 12.16 14.00
N ILE A 270 2.63 11.07 13.96
CA ILE A 270 2.24 9.83 13.27
C ILE A 270 0.99 9.21 13.90
N ILE A 271 0.93 9.10 15.22
CA ILE A 271 -0.25 8.60 15.93
C ILE A 271 -1.48 9.44 15.58
N ASN A 272 -1.36 10.77 15.62
CA ASN A 272 -2.47 11.67 15.30
C ASN A 272 -2.96 11.50 13.87
N LEU A 273 -2.05 11.30 12.90
CA LEU A 273 -2.43 11.01 11.52
C LEU A 273 -3.25 9.70 11.44
N CYS A 274 -2.80 8.63 12.08
CA CYS A 274 -3.53 7.36 12.11
C CYS A 274 -4.92 7.50 12.74
N VAL A 275 -5.04 8.21 13.86
CA VAL A 275 -6.34 8.46 14.53
C VAL A 275 -7.28 9.25 13.62
N VAL A 276 -6.80 10.35 13.02
CA VAL A 276 -7.62 11.18 12.13
C VAL A 276 -8.06 10.42 10.89
N TRP A 277 -7.23 9.51 10.35
CA TRP A 277 -7.61 8.67 9.22
C TRP A 277 -8.63 7.61 9.61
N ASP A 278 -8.51 7.03 10.80
CA ASP A 278 -9.48 6.05 11.33
C ASP A 278 -10.85 6.69 11.54
N GLU A 279 -10.94 7.84 12.21
CA GLU A 279 -12.23 8.53 12.48
C GLU A 279 -13.05 8.81 11.22
N ARG A 280 -12.39 8.93 10.07
CA ARG A 280 -12.99 9.26 8.78
C ARG A 280 -13.32 8.04 7.95
N THR A 281 -12.89 6.85 8.35
CA THR A 281 -13.13 5.60 7.64
C THR A 281 -13.79 4.59 8.56
N ARG A 282 -14.52 3.62 8.01
CA ARG A 282 -14.99 2.46 8.80
C ARG A 282 -13.94 1.33 8.80
N TYR A 283 -12.71 1.65 8.42
CA TYR A 283 -11.60 0.72 8.24
C TYR A 283 -10.62 0.87 9.40
N HIS A 284 -10.51 -0.13 10.27
CA HIS A 284 -9.67 -0.09 11.47
C HIS A 284 -8.18 -0.36 11.19
N LEU A 285 -7.77 -0.32 9.92
CA LEU A 285 -6.39 -0.51 9.48
C LEU A 285 -5.44 0.51 10.14
N PHE A 286 -5.89 1.76 10.27
CA PHE A 286 -5.07 2.86 10.78
C PHE A 286 -4.82 2.74 12.28
N LEU A 287 -5.85 2.44 13.07
CA LEU A 287 -5.68 2.17 14.50
C LEU A 287 -4.81 0.92 14.75
N ASN A 288 -4.94 -0.13 13.94
CA ASN A 288 -4.12 -1.33 14.08
C ASN A 288 -2.62 -1.09 13.82
N THR A 289 -2.25 0.03 13.17
CA THR A 289 -0.84 0.41 12.97
C THR A 289 -0.19 0.92 14.25
N ILE A 290 -0.96 1.54 15.15
CA ILE A 290 -0.43 2.16 16.37
C ILE A 290 0.20 1.10 17.31
N PRO A 291 -0.49 0.00 17.68
CA PRO A 291 0.12 -1.04 18.51
C PRO A 291 1.40 -1.64 17.91
N LEU A 292 1.46 -1.77 16.59
CA LEU A 292 2.63 -2.28 15.89
C LEU A 292 3.83 -1.32 16.03
N LEU A 293 3.60 -0.02 15.85
CA LEU A 293 4.63 1.02 16.08
C LEU A 293 5.08 1.04 17.55
N GLU A 294 4.14 0.97 18.48
CA GLU A 294 4.42 0.93 19.92
C GLU A 294 5.28 -0.28 20.31
N ALA A 295 5.01 -1.45 19.72
CA ALA A 295 5.83 -2.65 19.91
C ALA A 295 7.27 -2.43 19.42
N VAL A 296 7.47 -1.84 18.24
CA VAL A 296 8.81 -1.48 17.75
C VAL A 296 9.50 -0.52 18.73
N TRP A 297 8.81 0.53 19.16
CA TRP A 297 9.37 1.55 20.05
C TRP A 297 9.73 1.02 21.44
N ALA A 298 8.91 0.13 22.00
CA ALA A 298 9.18 -0.52 23.28
C ALA A 298 10.43 -1.40 23.19
N GLU A 299 10.60 -2.12 22.09
CA GLU A 299 11.78 -2.95 21.87
C GLU A 299 13.04 -2.11 21.65
N GLN A 300 12.93 -1.01 20.89
CA GLN A 300 14.03 -0.05 20.71
C GLN A 300 14.47 0.57 22.03
N LYS A 301 13.53 0.87 22.93
CA LYS A 301 13.85 1.37 24.28
C LYS A 301 14.65 0.35 25.11
N THR A 302 14.42 -0.94 24.87
CA THR A 302 15.05 -2.03 25.63
C THR A 302 16.40 -2.45 25.05
N LYS A 303 16.48 -2.62 23.72
CA LYS A 303 17.66 -3.16 23.02
C LYS A 303 18.53 -2.09 22.36
N GLY A 304 18.05 -0.85 22.30
CA GLY A 304 18.65 0.23 21.52
C GLY A 304 18.13 0.24 20.06
N PRO A 305 17.98 1.44 19.46
CA PRO A 305 17.42 1.60 18.10
C PRO A 305 18.24 0.90 17.00
N ASP A 306 19.54 0.78 17.22
CA ASP A 306 20.49 0.15 16.29
C ASP A 306 20.46 -1.38 16.31
N ASN A 307 19.70 -1.98 17.24
CA ASN A 307 19.58 -3.43 17.43
C ASN A 307 18.18 -3.97 17.13
N VAL A 308 17.25 -3.10 16.72
CA VAL A 308 15.85 -3.48 16.48
C VAL A 308 15.50 -3.26 15.02
N TRP A 309 14.90 -4.29 14.43
CA TRP A 309 14.35 -4.26 13.09
C TRP A 309 12.85 -4.53 13.16
N TRP A 310 12.06 -3.63 12.55
CA TRP A 310 10.61 -3.76 12.47
C TRP A 310 10.15 -5.11 11.90
N GLY A 311 10.94 -5.72 11.00
CA GLY A 311 10.61 -7.01 10.40
C GLY A 311 10.58 -8.15 11.41
N GLN A 312 11.37 -8.10 12.49
CA GLN A 312 11.31 -9.10 13.57
C GLN A 312 10.04 -8.99 14.39
N ILE A 313 9.47 -7.78 14.52
CA ILE A 313 8.18 -7.58 15.17
C ILE A 313 7.09 -8.11 14.24
N VAL A 314 7.12 -7.72 12.96
CA VAL A 314 6.16 -8.18 11.94
C VAL A 314 6.15 -9.71 11.80
N ASP A 315 7.32 -10.35 11.79
CA ASP A 315 7.43 -11.82 11.73
C ASP A 315 6.82 -12.49 12.95
N ARG A 316 7.02 -11.93 14.15
CA ARG A 316 6.36 -12.43 15.35
C ARG A 316 4.85 -12.34 15.25
N GLU A 317 4.32 -11.22 14.75
CA GLU A 317 2.88 -11.08 14.54
C GLU A 317 2.33 -12.12 13.55
N HIS A 318 3.11 -12.47 12.52
CA HIS A 318 2.74 -13.55 11.57
C HIS A 318 2.73 -14.94 12.21
N ASP A 319 3.53 -15.16 13.25
CA ASP A 319 3.72 -16.45 13.94
C ASP A 319 2.87 -16.59 15.23
N THR A 320 2.13 -15.55 15.66
CA THR A 320 1.34 -15.55 16.91
C THR A 320 0.10 -16.45 16.92
N GLY A 321 -0.19 -17.19 15.84
CA GLY A 321 -1.36 -18.07 15.73
C GLY A 321 -1.07 -19.54 16.03
N THR A 322 -1.84 -20.15 16.93
CA THR A 322 -1.98 -21.62 17.04
C THR A 322 -2.78 -22.26 15.89
N HIS A 323 -3.22 -21.46 14.92
CA HIS A 323 -4.00 -21.90 13.77
C HIS A 323 -3.07 -22.38 12.63
N PRO A 324 -3.52 -23.36 11.82
CA PRO A 324 -2.71 -23.88 10.71
C PRO A 324 -2.49 -22.86 9.59
N LEU A 325 -3.30 -21.79 9.54
CA LEU A 325 -3.19 -20.72 8.56
C LEU A 325 -2.33 -19.58 9.11
N LYS A 326 -1.35 -19.14 8.31
CA LYS A 326 -0.46 -18.06 8.71
C LYS A 326 -1.14 -16.70 8.58
N MET A 327 -1.05 -15.89 9.63
CA MET A 327 -1.53 -14.52 9.63
C MET A 327 -0.58 -13.61 8.85
N ARG A 328 -1.12 -12.67 8.08
CA ARG A 328 -0.34 -11.68 7.32
C ARG A 328 -0.84 -10.27 7.61
N LEU A 329 0.07 -9.30 7.52
CA LEU A 329 -0.26 -7.89 7.56
C LEU A 329 -0.48 -7.37 6.15
N CYS A 330 -1.55 -6.63 5.93
CA CYS A 330 -1.78 -5.88 4.69
C CYS A 330 -1.90 -4.38 5.01
N PHE A 331 -1.18 -3.56 4.26
CA PHE A 331 -1.27 -2.10 4.30
C PHE A 331 -1.75 -1.62 2.92
N GLY A 332 -3.06 -1.62 2.69
CA GLY A 332 -3.64 -1.17 1.43
C GLY A 332 -5.08 -1.57 1.22
#